data_AF-A0A401TW00-F1
#
_entry.id   AF-A0A401TW00-F1
#
_cell.length_a   1.000
_cell.length_b   1.000
_cell.length_c   1.000
_cell.angle_alpha   90.00
_cell.angle_beta   90.00
_cell.angle_gamma   90.00
#
_symmetry.space_group_name_H-M   'P 1'
#
loop_
_entity.id
_entity.type
_entity.pdbx_description
1 polymer ?
#
loop_
_entity_poly.entity_id
_entity_poly.type
_entity_poly.pdbx_seq_one_letter_code
_entity_poly.pdbx_strand_id
1 'polypeptide(L)' 'MQVVVVAAGLCDLCPSVEKQLLVFPGHKCGSLQLVDLSNTKPGTSSAPFTVNAHQSEIACVTLNQQGTVVASASRK' A
#
# COMPACT_ATOMS: atom_id res chain seq x y z
N MET A 1 -14.90 2.33 6.82
CA MET A 1 -13.96 1.98 5.74
C MET A 1 -13.36 3.27 5.22
N GLN A 2 -12.19 3.68 5.73
CA GLN A 2 -11.54 4.91 5.30
C GLN A 2 -10.62 4.55 4.14
N VAL A 3 -11.13 4.64 2.91
CA VAL A 3 -10.28 4.55 1.72
C VAL A 3 -9.64 5.93 1.56
N VAL A 4 -8.32 6.03 1.77
CA VAL A 4 -7.59 7.29 1.54
C VAL A 4 -7.32 7.41 0.03
N VAL A 5 -8.30 7.92 -0.72
CA VAL A 5 -8.06 8.35 -2.10
C VAL A 5 -7.32 9.69 -2.04
N VAL A 6 -6.01 9.65 -2.21
CA VAL A 6 -5.22 10.87 -2.44
C VAL A 6 -5.61 11.34 -3.85
N ALA A 7 -5.78 12.65 -4.05
CA ALA A 7 -6.36 13.27 -5.26
C ALA A 7 -5.68 12.93 -6.62
N ALA A 8 -4.69 12.03 -6.65
CA ALA A 8 -4.01 11.53 -7.84
C ALA A 8 -3.71 10.01 -7.84
N GLY A 9 -4.16 9.19 -6.88
CA GLY A 9 -3.78 7.78 -6.85
C GLY A 9 -4.44 6.89 -5.80
N LEU A 10 -4.35 5.57 -6.02
CA LEU A 10 -4.77 4.54 -5.07
C LEU A 10 -3.65 4.31 -4.05
N CYS A 11 -3.94 4.53 -2.77
CA CYS A 11 -3.06 4.12 -1.68
C CYS A 11 -3.88 3.97 -0.38
N ASP A 12 -3.29 3.35 0.62
CA ASP A 12 -3.82 3.39 1.99
C ASP A 12 -2.68 3.47 3.00
N LEU A 13 -2.97 4.11 4.14
CA LEU A 13 -2.04 4.28 5.24
C LEU A 13 -2.58 3.54 6.47
N CYS A 14 -1.72 2.77 7.13
CA CYS A 14 -2.09 2.15 8.38
C CYS A 14 -2.40 3.24 9.42
N PRO A 15 -3.57 3.18 10.08
CA PRO A 15 -3.93 4.17 11.09
C PRO A 15 -3.21 3.96 12.44
N SER A 16 -2.44 2.88 12.60
CA SER A 16 -1.69 2.61 13.82
C SER A 16 -0.50 3.56 13.98
N VAL A 17 -0.36 4.14 15.17
CA VAL A 17 0.82 4.94 15.53
C VAL A 17 2.10 4.10 15.65
N GLU A 18 1.96 2.81 15.95
CA GLU A 18 3.08 1.87 16.12
C GLU A 18 3.61 1.35 14.78
N LYS A 19 2.81 1.45 13.72
CA LYS A 19 3.14 0.90 12.40
C LYS A 19 2.77 1.85 11.28
N GLN A 20 3.77 2.59 10.81
CA GLN A 20 3.61 3.59 9.75
C GLN A 20 3.71 2.96 8.36
N LEU A 21 2.80 2.04 8.04
CA LEU A 21 2.81 1.29 6.78
C LEU A 21 1.99 1.99 5.70
N LEU A 22 2.60 2.27 4.57
CA LEU A 22 1.95 2.77 3.36
C LEU A 22 1.82 1.63 2.34
N VAL A 23 0.66 1.48 1.71
CA VAL A 23 0.43 0.56 0.60
C VAL A 23 -0.08 1.30 -0.64
N PHE A 24 0.41 0.96 -1.83
CA PHE A 24 -0.01 1.53 -3.10
C PHE A 24 0.25 0.54 -4.26
N PRO A 25 -0.40 0.68 -5.44
CA PRO A 25 -0.08 -0.15 -6.61
C PRO A 25 1.40 -0.02 -7.02
N GLY A 26 2.05 -1.15 -7.28
CA GLY A 26 3.43 -1.21 -7.76
C GLY A 26 3.56 -1.11 -9.28
N HIS A 27 4.81 -1.10 -9.77
CA HIS A 27 5.11 -0.95 -11.20
C HIS A 27 4.61 -2.10 -12.08
N LYS A 28 4.56 -3.33 -11.53
CA LYS A 28 4.03 -4.49 -12.27
C LYS A 28 2.51 -4.49 -12.18
N CYS A 29 1.82 -4.80 -13.27
CA CYS A 29 0.35 -4.94 -13.28
C CYS A 29 -0.11 -5.93 -12.19
N GLY A 30 -1.12 -5.52 -11.43
CA GLY A 30 -1.69 -6.26 -10.30
C GLY A 30 -0.77 -6.39 -9.07
N SER A 31 0.36 -5.68 -9.04
CA SER A 31 1.24 -5.65 -7.87
C SER A 31 0.86 -4.54 -6.89
N LEU A 32 1.15 -4.77 -5.61
CA LEU A 32 1.12 -3.78 -4.55
C LEU A 32 2.55 -3.59 -4.02
N GLN A 33 2.88 -2.38 -3.65
CA GLN A 33 4.09 -2.02 -2.93
C GLN A 33 3.74 -1.54 -1.54
N LEU A 34 4.51 -2.01 -0.55
CA LEU A 34 4.38 -1.68 0.85
C LEU A 34 5.68 -1.01 1.31
N VAL A 35 5.55 0.12 2.00
CA VAL A 35 6.68 0.90 2.53
C VAL A 35 6.45 1.15 4.00
N ASP A 36 7.43 0.77 4.82
CA ASP A 36 7.48 1.16 6.23
C ASP A 36 8.11 2.56 6.35
N LEU A 37 7.26 3.54 6.62
CA LEU A 37 7.65 4.94 6.77
C LEU A 37 8.43 5.21 8.06
N SER A 38 8.33 4.32 9.06
CA SER A 38 9.07 4.47 10.33
C SER A 38 10.57 4.25 10.16
N ASN A 39 10.95 3.46 9.14
CA ASN A 39 12.34 3.13 8.87
C ASN A 39 12.95 3.94 7.72
N THR A 40 12.19 4.85 7.11
CA THR A 40 12.70 5.71 6.03
C THR A 40 13.40 6.92 6.63
N LYS A 41 14.69 7.09 6.31
CA LYS A 41 15.45 8.28 6.70
C LYS A 41 15.56 9.24 5.52
N PRO A 42 15.52 10.57 5.75
CA PRO A 42 15.81 11.54 4.70
C PRO A 42 17.14 11.22 4.00
N GLY A 43 17.14 11.23 2.68
CA GLY A 43 18.35 10.92 1.87
C GLY A 43 18.68 9.43 1.75
N THR A 44 17.85 8.54 2.30
CA THR A 44 18.00 7.08 2.11
C THR A 44 16.89 6.52 1.24
N SER A 45 17.23 5.55 0.39
CA SER A 45 16.26 4.77 -0.38
C SER A 45 16.16 3.38 0.22
N SER A 46 14.93 2.92 0.45
CA SER A 46 14.64 1.55 0.86
C SER A 46 13.80 0.90 -0.22
N ALA A 47 14.11 -0.35 -0.58
CA ALA A 47 13.30 -1.08 -1.54
C ALA A 47 11.91 -1.38 -0.92
N PRO A 48 10.81 -1.07 -1.62
CA PRO A 48 9.48 -1.42 -1.14
C PRO A 48 9.28 -2.94 -1.16
N PHE A 49 8.51 -3.45 -0.20
CA PHE A 49 8.08 -4.83 -0.23
C PHE A 49 6.97 -4.99 -1.29
N THR A 50 7.17 -5.88 -2.25
CA THR A 50 6.24 -6.04 -3.39
C THR A 50 5.43 -7.33 -3.26
N VAL A 51 4.11 -7.23 -3.44
CA VAL A 51 3.16 -8.34 -3.47
C VAL A 51 2.52 -8.42 -4.84
N ASN A 52 2.59 -9.58 -5.50
CA ASN A 52 1.82 -9.85 -6.72
C ASN A 52 0.41 -10.30 -6.34
N ALA A 53 -0.53 -9.36 -6.24
CA ALA A 53 -1.87 -9.64 -5.72
C ALA A 53 -2.86 -10.10 -6.79
N HIS A 54 -2.77 -9.55 -8.01
CA HIS A 54 -3.74 -9.76 -9.09
C HIS A 54 -3.06 -9.93 -10.45
N GLN A 55 -3.83 -10.34 -11.45
CA GLN A 55 -3.39 -10.38 -12.87
C GLN A 55 -3.95 -9.20 -13.70
N SER A 56 -4.70 -8.29 -13.08
CA SER A 56 -5.24 -7.09 -13.71
C SER A 56 -4.96 -5.85 -12.84
N GLU A 57 -5.34 -4.66 -13.33
CA GLU A 57 -5.16 -3.41 -12.60
C GLU A 57 -5.86 -3.44 -11.23
N ILE A 58 -5.16 -2.96 -10.21
CA ILE A 58 -5.73 -2.78 -8.87
C ILE A 58 -6.80 -1.69 -8.95
N ALA A 59 -7.99 -1.99 -8.44
CA ALA A 59 -9.11 -1.05 -8.37
C ALA A 59 -9.24 -0.40 -6.99
N CYS A 60 -8.95 -1.16 -5.93
CA CYS A 60 -8.97 -0.66 -4.56
C CYS A 60 -7.99 -1.44 -3.68
N VAL A 61 -7.52 -0.77 -2.63
CA VAL A 61 -6.61 -1.33 -1.63
C VAL A 61 -6.96 -0.74 -0.27
N THR A 62 -6.85 -1.52 0.80
CA THR A 62 -6.96 -1.01 2.17
C THR A 62 -6.16 -1.86 3.16
N LEU A 63 -5.73 -1.24 4.26
CA LEU A 63 -5.07 -1.88 5.40
C LEU A 63 -6.04 -2.07 6.56
N ASN A 64 -5.86 -3.15 7.33
CA ASN A 64 -6.51 -3.25 8.63
C ASN A 64 -5.87 -2.27 9.65
N GLN A 65 -6.54 -2.09 10.78
CA GLN A 65 -6.12 -1.11 11.80
C GLN A 65 -4.71 -1.38 12.35
N GLN A 66 -4.30 -2.65 12.44
CA GLN A 66 -2.98 -3.06 12.93
C GLN A 66 -1.89 -3.04 11.84
N GLY A 67 -2.24 -2.82 10.57
CA GLY A 67 -1.30 -2.82 9.44
C GLY A 67 -0.64 -4.18 9.20
N THR A 68 -1.32 -5.27 9.52
CA THR A 68 -0.85 -6.66 9.35
C THR A 68 -1.47 -7.35 8.14
N VAL A 69 -2.59 -6.83 7.65
CA VAL A 69 -3.34 -7.41 6.53
C VAL A 69 -3.67 -6.32 5.53
N VAL A 70 -3.47 -6.61 4.24
CA VAL A 70 -3.90 -5.79 3.11
C VAL A 70 -5.04 -6.51 2.40
N ALA A 71 -6.17 -5.82 2.22
CA ALA A 71 -7.21 -6.23 1.30
C ALA A 71 -7.06 -5.46 -0.02
N SER A 72 -7.26 -6.14 -1.14
CA SER A 72 -7.24 -5.51 -2.46
C SER A 72 -8.22 -6.18 -3.41
N ALA A 73 -8.75 -5.41 -4.35
CA ALA A 73 -9.53 -5.94 -5.47
C ALA A 73 -9.01 -5.37 -6.79
N SER A 74 -9.24 -6.13 -7.87
CA SER A 74 -8.83 -5.77 -9.23
C SER A 74 -10.02 -5.29 -10.06
N ARG A 75 -9.77 -4.77 -11.27
CA ARG A 75 -10.82 -4.38 -12.24
C ARG A 75 -11.48 -5.56 -12.95
N LYS A 76 -11.21 -6.78 -12.49
CA LYS A 76 -11.67 -8.04 -13.08
C LYS A 76 -12.41 -8.87 -12.04
#